data_AF-A0A8T4P994-F1
#
_entry.id   AF-A0A8T4P994-F1
#
_cell.length_a   1.000
_cell.length_b   1.000
_cell.length_c   1.000
_cell.angle_alpha   90.00
_cell.angle_beta   90.00
_cell.angle_gamma   90.00
#
_symmetry.space_group_name_H-M   'P 1'
#
loop_
_entity.id
_entity.type
_entity.pdbx_description
1 polymer ?
#
loop_
_entity_poly.entity_id
_entity_poly.type
_entity_poly.pdbx_seq_one_letter_code
_entity_poly.pdbx_strand_id
1 'polypeptide(L)'
;MKIFKGYNAIFVNHLFQILLVTYLVLLLVEEIWNGFVSTYLNLNYLLVIVIIAGVLDIFSEKIEKEKEAVSKKDYVFAVFLGAVGFFVIKYKTADLGGLSWLISIIAGVLIVLLSFLVLEDEDE
;
A
#
# COMPACT_ATOMS: atom_id res chain seq x y z
N MET A 1 1.02 17.14 21.21
CA MET A 1 0.93 18.54 20.76
C MET A 1 0.54 18.51 19.29
N LYS A 2 -0.67 18.95 18.91
CA LYS A 2 -1.09 19.00 17.50
C LYS A 2 -0.41 20.20 16.83
N ILE A 3 0.48 19.97 15.88
CA ILE A 3 1.35 21.00 15.29
C ILE A 3 0.66 21.65 14.07
N PHE A 4 -0.05 20.87 13.26
CA PHE A 4 -0.80 21.34 12.10
C PHE A 4 -2.30 21.25 12.34
N LYS A 5 -3.05 22.26 11.89
CA LYS A 5 -4.51 22.38 12.06
C LYS A 5 -5.18 22.81 10.76
N GLY A 6 -6.45 22.45 10.61
CA GLY A 6 -7.28 22.86 9.47
C GLY A 6 -6.70 22.42 8.12
N TYR A 7 -6.60 23.35 7.17
CA TYR A 7 -6.16 23.08 5.79
C TYR A 7 -4.76 22.44 5.71
N ASN A 8 -3.83 22.88 6.56
CA ASN A 8 -2.46 22.37 6.57
C ASN A 8 -2.41 20.89 7.00
N ALA A 9 -3.29 20.46 7.90
CA ALA A 9 -3.37 19.06 8.34
C ALA A 9 -3.88 18.16 7.20
N ILE A 10 -4.91 18.60 6.47
CA ILE A 10 -5.44 17.86 5.30
C ILE A 10 -4.37 17.72 4.21
N PHE A 11 -3.63 18.79 3.95
CA PHE A 11 -2.55 18.80 2.97
C PHE A 11 -1.44 17.82 3.33
N VAL A 12 -0.96 17.85 4.59
CA VAL A 12 0.08 16.91 5.08
C VAL A 12 -0.41 15.47 4.97
N ASN A 13 -1.66 15.21 5.31
CA ASN A 13 -2.25 13.88 5.21
C ASN A 13 -2.29 13.35 3.76
N HIS A 14 -2.81 14.15 2.81
CA HIS A 14 -2.82 13.77 1.40
C HIS A 14 -1.41 13.61 0.83
N LEU A 15 -0.50 14.52 1.18
CA LEU A 15 0.89 14.46 0.75
C LEU A 15 1.54 13.16 1.23
N PHE A 16 1.36 12.80 2.50
CA PHE A 16 1.86 11.54 3.05
C PHE A 16 1.26 10.33 2.34
N GLN A 17 -0.06 10.27 2.15
CA GLN A 17 -0.73 9.17 1.45
C GLN A 17 -0.20 8.98 0.03
N ILE A 18 -0.09 10.07 -0.74
CA ILE A 18 0.42 10.03 -2.12
C ILE A 18 1.90 9.58 -2.13
N LEU A 19 2.73 10.13 -1.24
CA LEU A 19 4.13 9.74 -1.12
C LEU A 19 4.29 8.25 -0.76
N LEU A 20 3.50 7.77 0.20
CA LEU A 20 3.52 6.38 0.64
C LEU A 20 3.12 5.44 -0.49
N VAL A 21 1.99 5.69 -1.15
CA VAL A 21 1.53 4.87 -2.28
C VAL A 21 2.55 4.89 -3.41
N THR A 22 3.08 6.07 -3.76
CA THR A 22 4.12 6.21 -4.78
C THR A 22 5.36 5.40 -4.43
N TYR A 23 5.82 5.48 -3.18
CA TYR A 23 6.97 4.72 -2.70
C TYR A 23 6.72 3.21 -2.78
N LEU A 24 5.56 2.72 -2.34
CA LEU A 24 5.22 1.30 -2.38
C LEU A 24 5.15 0.76 -3.82
N VAL A 25 4.56 1.53 -4.76
CA VAL A 25 4.53 1.15 -6.17
C VAL A 25 5.94 1.10 -6.77
N LEU A 26 6.77 2.11 -6.50
CA LEU A 26 8.15 2.12 -6.98
C LEU A 26 8.98 0.98 -6.38
N LEU A 27 8.79 0.68 -5.10
CA LEU A 27 9.44 -0.44 -4.43
C LEU A 27 9.02 -1.77 -5.06
N LEU A 28 7.72 -1.95 -5.36
CA LEU A 28 7.22 -3.15 -6.03
C LEU A 28 7.85 -3.33 -7.43
N VAL A 29 7.96 -2.25 -8.19
CA VAL A 29 8.60 -2.25 -9.51
C VAL A 29 10.08 -2.62 -9.40
N GLU A 30 10.81 -2.05 -8.45
CA GLU A 30 12.21 -2.37 -8.20
C GLU A 30 12.40 -3.84 -7.76
N GLU A 31 11.49 -4.37 -6.95
CA GLU A 31 11.55 -5.77 -6.51
C GLU A 31 11.32 -6.75 -7.66
N ILE A 32 10.44 -6.42 -8.61
CA ILE A 32 10.19 -7.24 -9.81
C ILE A 32 11.33 -7.09 -10.83
N TRP A 33 11.80 -5.87 -11.07
CA TRP A 33 12.85 -5.54 -12.02
C TRP A 33 13.97 -4.75 -11.32
N ASN A 34 14.89 -5.49 -10.72
CA ASN A 34 16.02 -4.94 -9.99
C ASN A 34 16.81 -3.94 -10.86
N GLY A 35 17.08 -2.75 -10.33
CA GLY A 35 17.78 -1.68 -11.03
C GLY A 35 16.87 -0.72 -11.79
N PHE A 36 15.60 -1.04 -12.04
CA PHE A 36 14.75 -0.24 -12.92
C PHE A 36 14.46 1.17 -12.36
N VAL A 37 14.14 1.26 -11.07
CA VAL A 37 13.87 2.54 -10.40
C VAL A 37 15.16 3.12 -9.84
N SER A 38 15.98 2.27 -9.21
CA SER A 38 17.21 2.69 -8.54
C SER A 38 18.26 3.31 -9.48
N THR A 39 18.17 3.04 -10.78
CA THR A 39 18.99 3.73 -11.81
C THR A 39 18.71 5.24 -11.88
N TYR A 40 17.47 5.66 -11.66
CA TYR A 40 17.06 7.07 -11.79
C TYR A 40 16.82 7.75 -10.45
N LEU A 41 16.42 6.99 -9.43
CA LEU A 41 15.99 7.53 -8.14
C LEU A 41 16.41 6.60 -7.00
N ASN A 42 17.09 7.15 -5.99
CA ASN A 42 17.45 6.40 -4.80
C ASN A 42 16.23 6.23 -3.87
N LEU A 43 15.69 5.01 -3.82
CA LEU A 43 14.52 4.67 -3.01
C LEU A 43 14.72 4.93 -1.51
N ASN A 44 15.96 4.85 -0.99
CA ASN A 44 16.21 5.13 0.44
C ASN A 44 15.99 6.61 0.76
N TYR A 45 16.36 7.53 -0.13
CA TYR A 45 16.08 8.96 0.08
C TYR A 45 14.58 9.24 0.02
N LEU A 46 13.87 8.61 -0.91
CA LEU A 46 12.41 8.72 -0.96
C LEU A 46 11.76 8.15 0.31
N LEU A 47 12.22 7.00 0.80
CA LEU A 47 11.76 6.42 2.06
C LEU A 47 11.95 7.38 3.24
N VAL A 48 13.11 8.03 3.35
CA VAL A 48 13.35 9.03 4.42
C VAL A 48 12.33 10.17 4.34
N ILE A 49 12.03 10.66 3.14
CA ILE A 49 11.01 11.71 2.94
C ILE A 49 9.63 11.20 3.37
N VAL A 50 9.25 9.98 2.98
CA VAL A 50 7.97 9.34 3.37
C VAL A 50 7.87 9.20 4.88
N ILE A 51 8.94 8.77 5.56
CA ILE A 51 8.99 8.64 7.02
C ILE A 51 8.79 10.00 7.69
N ILE A 52 9.49 11.04 7.23
CA ILE A 52 9.34 12.40 7.77
C ILE A 52 7.89 12.87 7.57
N ALA A 53 7.31 12.70 6.38
CA ALA A 53 5.92 13.06 6.11
C ALA A 53 4.94 12.29 7.01
N GLY A 54 5.16 11.00 7.24
CA GLY A 54 4.33 10.17 8.12
C GLY A 54 4.41 10.61 9.59
N VAL A 55 5.61 10.97 10.07
CA VAL A 55 5.78 11.54 11.40
C VAL A 55 5.01 12.86 11.52
N LEU A 56 5.09 13.73 10.52
CA LEU A 56 4.34 15.00 10.50
C LEU A 56 2.82 14.79 10.46
N ASP A 57 2.34 13.78 9.74
CA ASP A 57 0.92 13.41 9.70
C ASP A 57 0.40 12.93 11.07
N ILE A 58 1.18 12.13 11.80
CA ILE A 58 0.82 11.70 13.17
C ILE A 58 0.63 12.89 14.12
N PHE A 59 1.42 13.95 13.96
CA PHE A 59 1.29 15.19 14.75
C PHE A 59 0.25 16.18 14.19
N SER A 60 -0.40 15.83 13.08
CA SER A 60 -1.45 16.63 12.47
C SER A 60 -2.82 16.30 13.07
N GLU A 61 -3.71 17.29 13.05
CA GLU A 61 -5.09 17.06 13.44
C GLU A 61 -5.79 16.14 12.44
N LYS A 62 -6.22 14.96 12.90
CA LYS A 62 -7.12 14.11 12.13
C LYS A 62 -8.49 14.77 12.09
N ILE A 63 -8.87 15.29 10.93
CA ILE A 63 -10.25 15.64 10.64
C ILE A 63 -10.91 14.31 10.29
N GLU A 64 -11.92 13.91 11.07
CA GLU A 64 -12.73 12.73 10.76
C GLU A 64 -13.33 12.94 9.37
N LYS A 65 -12.83 12.18 8.39
CA LYS A 65 -13.51 12.02 7.11
C LYS A 65 -14.75 11.18 7.40
N GLU A 66 -15.90 11.58 6.87
CA GLU A 66 -17.08 10.72 6.88
C GLU A 66 -16.69 9.37 6.26
N LYS A 67 -16.96 8.28 6.99
CA LYS A 67 -16.74 6.93 6.47
C LYS A 67 -17.65 6.76 5.25
N GLU A 68 -17.05 6.57 4.07
CA GLU A 68 -17.80 6.19 2.89
C GLU A 68 -18.26 4.74 3.05
N ALA A 69 -19.53 4.46 2.76
CA ALA A 69 -20.06 3.10 2.87
C ALA A 69 -19.36 2.17 1.87
N VAL A 70 -18.96 0.97 2.30
CA VAL A 70 -18.28 0.04 1.41
C VAL A 70 -19.22 -0.40 0.30
N SER A 71 -18.70 -0.36 -0.92
CA SER A 71 -19.41 -0.77 -2.11
C SER A 71 -19.04 -2.20 -2.48
N LYS A 72 -19.95 -2.88 -3.19
CA LYS A 72 -19.65 -4.17 -3.83
C LYS A 72 -18.43 -4.11 -4.76
N LYS A 73 -18.09 -2.93 -5.27
CA LYS A 73 -16.90 -2.70 -6.09
C LYS A 73 -15.60 -2.89 -5.30
N ASP A 74 -15.60 -2.62 -4.01
CA ASP A 74 -14.41 -2.70 -3.15
C ASP A 74 -14.04 -4.16 -2.87
N TYR A 75 -15.04 -5.02 -2.68
CA TYR A 75 -14.83 -6.49 -2.63
C TYR A 75 -14.26 -7.05 -3.94
N VAL A 76 -14.76 -6.58 -5.09
CA VAL A 76 -14.22 -6.98 -6.41
C VAL A 76 -12.79 -6.49 -6.56
N PHE A 77 -12.48 -5.27 -6.11
CA PHE A 77 -11.14 -4.72 -6.11
C PHE A 77 -10.18 -5.49 -5.19
N ALA A 78 -10.63 -5.91 -4.01
CA ALA A 78 -9.86 -6.76 -3.09
C ALA A 78 -9.50 -8.11 -3.72
N VAL A 79 -10.46 -8.77 -4.38
CA VAL A 79 -10.19 -10.03 -5.12
C VAL A 79 -9.21 -9.79 -6.27
N PHE A 80 -9.36 -8.69 -6.99
CA PHE A 80 -8.43 -8.30 -8.04
C PHE A 80 -7.01 -8.07 -7.50
N LEU A 81 -6.85 -7.37 -6.38
CA LEU A 81 -5.56 -7.18 -5.71
C LEU A 81 -4.94 -8.50 -5.28
N GLY A 82 -5.74 -9.43 -4.76
CA GLY A 82 -5.29 -10.79 -4.43
C GLY A 82 -4.78 -11.55 -5.66
N ALA A 83 -5.47 -11.43 -6.79
CA ALA A 83 -5.02 -12.03 -8.06
C ALA A 83 -3.72 -11.38 -8.56
N VAL A 84 -3.61 -10.05 -8.53
CA VAL A 84 -2.37 -9.34 -8.88
C VAL A 84 -1.22 -9.77 -7.98
N GLY A 85 -1.43 -9.82 -6.66
CA GLY A 85 -0.45 -10.28 -5.69
C GLY A 85 -0.01 -11.74 -5.95
N PHE A 86 -0.96 -12.63 -6.25
CA PHE A 86 -0.66 -14.00 -6.67
C PHE A 86 0.29 -14.01 -7.88
N PHE A 87 -0.01 -13.27 -8.94
CA PHE A 87 0.81 -13.27 -10.15
C PHE A 87 2.20 -12.69 -9.91
N VAL A 88 2.31 -11.60 -9.13
CA VAL A 88 3.59 -11.00 -8.77
C VAL A 88 4.46 -11.99 -8.00
N ILE A 89 3.90 -12.65 -6.97
CA ILE A 89 4.64 -13.62 -6.16
C ILE A 89 5.01 -14.85 -7.00
N LYS A 90 4.11 -15.30 -7.87
CA LYS A 90 4.36 -16.42 -8.77
C LYS A 90 5.52 -16.12 -9.71
N TYR A 91 5.54 -14.92 -10.28
CA TYR A 91 6.63 -14.46 -11.15
C TYR A 91 7.96 -14.41 -10.40
N LYS A 92 7.99 -13.81 -9.21
CA LYS A 92 9.21 -13.66 -8.41
C LYS A 92 9.75 -14.98 -7.87
N THR A 93 8.87 -15.95 -7.57
CA THR A 93 9.24 -17.24 -7.00
C THR A 93 9.31 -18.36 -8.02
N ALA A 94 9.23 -18.06 -9.32
CA ALA A 94 9.12 -19.07 -10.38
C ALA A 94 10.25 -20.12 -10.32
N ASP A 95 11.44 -19.72 -9.89
CA ASP A 95 12.62 -20.58 -9.74
C ASP A 95 12.45 -21.70 -8.70
N LEU A 96 11.47 -21.57 -7.79
CA LEU A 96 11.14 -22.57 -6.77
C LEU A 96 10.24 -23.72 -7.29
N GLY A 97 9.89 -23.72 -8.58
CA GLY A 97 9.14 -24.80 -9.22
C GLY A 97 7.74 -25.00 -8.63
N GLY A 98 7.43 -26.21 -8.15
CA GLY A 98 6.12 -26.53 -7.58
C GLY A 98 5.79 -25.76 -6.29
N LEU A 99 6.80 -25.46 -5.46
CA LEU A 99 6.61 -24.69 -4.21
C LEU A 99 6.11 -23.27 -4.48
N SER A 100 6.50 -22.69 -5.60
CA SER A 100 6.04 -21.38 -6.05
C SER A 100 4.51 -21.31 -6.18
N TRP A 101 3.87 -22.38 -6.63
CA TRP A 101 2.40 -22.42 -6.71
C TRP A 101 1.75 -22.34 -5.33
N LEU A 102 2.23 -23.14 -4.37
CA LEU A 102 1.69 -23.17 -3.02
C LEU A 102 1.87 -21.80 -2.33
N ILE A 103 3.06 -21.23 -2.40
CA ILE A 103 3.37 -19.93 -1.78
C ILE A 103 2.49 -18.83 -2.39
N SER A 104 2.36 -18.80 -3.71
CA SER A 104 1.58 -17.77 -4.40
C SER A 104 0.09 -17.87 -4.06
N ILE A 105 -0.48 -19.09 -4.04
CA ILE A 105 -1.90 -19.29 -3.68
C ILE A 105 -2.14 -18.81 -2.26
N ILE A 106 -1.34 -19.24 -1.30
CA ILE A 106 -1.51 -18.87 0.11
C ILE A 106 -1.40 -17.36 0.27
N ALA A 107 -0.40 -16.73 -0.33
CA ALA A 107 -0.23 -15.29 -0.26
C ALA A 107 -1.38 -14.53 -0.93
N GLY A 108 -1.84 -14.97 -2.10
CA GLY A 108 -3.00 -14.36 -2.79
C GLY A 108 -4.27 -14.44 -1.94
N VAL A 109 -4.54 -15.60 -1.32
CA VAL A 109 -5.67 -15.77 -0.39
C VAL A 109 -5.52 -14.86 0.83
N LEU A 110 -4.34 -14.78 1.43
CA LEU A 110 -4.07 -13.89 2.56
C LEU A 110 -4.32 -12.43 2.20
N ILE A 111 -3.92 -11.98 1.01
CA ILE A 111 -4.18 -10.61 0.55
C ILE A 111 -5.69 -10.33 0.47
N VAL A 112 -6.49 -11.25 -0.08
CA VAL A 112 -7.95 -11.11 -0.14
C VAL A 112 -8.56 -11.07 1.25
N LEU A 113 -8.16 -11.99 2.13
CA LEU A 113 -8.69 -12.06 3.50
C LEU A 113 -8.37 -10.80 4.31
N LEU A 114 -7.13 -10.30 4.22
CA LEU A 114 -6.75 -9.05 4.87
C LEU A 114 -7.52 -7.86 4.31
N SER A 115 -7.74 -7.84 2.99
CA SER A 115 -8.53 -6.78 2.37
C SER A 115 -9.98 -6.82 2.85
N PHE A 116 -10.58 -8.00 2.99
CA PHE A 116 -11.94 -8.14 3.51
C PHE A 116 -12.05 -7.73 4.98
N LEU A 117 -11.07 -8.11 5.81
CA LEU A 117 -11.00 -7.71 7.21
C LEU A 117 -10.98 -6.17 7.35
N VAL A 118 -10.17 -5.50 6.54
CA VAL A 118 -10.07 -4.03 6.53
C VAL A 118 -11.37 -3.38 6.05
N LEU A 119 -12.02 -3.93 5.03
CA LEU A 119 -13.30 -3.41 4.54
C LEU A 119 -14.42 -3.58 5.57
N GLU A 120 -14.47 -4.70 6.28
CA GLU A 120 -15.47 -4.95 7.33
C GLU A 120 -15.32 -3.98 8.51
N ASP A 121 -14.08 -3.66 8.92
CA ASP A 121 -13.79 -2.63 9.94
C ASP A 121 -14.24 -1.21 9.51
N GLU A 122 -14.33 -0.94 8.21
CA GLU A 122 -14.80 0.34 7.68
C GLU A 122 -16.33 0.43 7.59
N ASP A 123 -17.02 -0.71 7.41
CA ASP A 123 -18.49 -0.82 7.38
C ASP A 123 -19.16 -0.73 8.77
N GLU A 124 -18.45 -1.07 9.86
CA GLU A 124 -18.92 -0.89 11.27
C GLU A 124 -18.71 0.53 11.82
#